data_AF-Q0KFN4-F1
#
_entry.id   AF-Q0KFN4-F1
#
_cell.length_a   1.000
_cell.length_b   1.000
_cell.length_c   1.000
_cell.angle_alpha   90.00
_cell.angle_beta   90.00
_cell.angle_gamma   90.00
#
_symmetry.space_group_name_H-M   'P 1'
#
loop_
_entity.id
_entity.type
_entity.pdbx_description
1 polymer ?
#
loop_
_entity_poly.entity_id
_entity_poly.type
_entity_poly.pdbx_seq_one_letter_code
_entity_poly.pdbx_strand_id
1 'polypeptide(L)'
;MDLPHPTVLRFLLTLEEEGYVAREANQWRLTTRVFEIGFAAMESLGVTEAVQEHLQQLADVYSGTANLGEINPEGVIIVGRAMAPAERRRLVVMNLRVGSVLPPGSALAMALALPVGEWSELEYPESNQMSIAVPLPAVGSRQLSLGISTSMGEATPARIREEMVPALQRAAGTVSRMIGLAPA
;
A
#
# COMPACT_ATOMS: atom_id res chain seq x y z
N MET A 1 -5.04 -25.33 -3.28
CA MET A 1 -6.09 -25.25 -2.24
C MET A 1 -6.25 -26.65 -1.68
N ASP A 2 -5.93 -26.85 -0.41
CA ASP A 2 -5.94 -28.19 0.20
C ASP A 2 -7.32 -28.49 0.80
N LEU A 3 -8.35 -28.52 -0.06
CA LEU A 3 -9.75 -28.76 0.32
C LEU A 3 -10.35 -29.90 -0.52
N PRO A 4 -11.15 -30.80 0.07
CA PRO A 4 -11.88 -31.82 -0.69
C PRO A 4 -12.81 -31.20 -1.74
N HIS A 5 -12.91 -31.85 -2.91
CA HIS A 5 -13.75 -31.38 -4.03
C HIS A 5 -15.21 -31.06 -3.64
N PRO A 6 -15.92 -31.87 -2.82
CA PRO A 6 -17.28 -31.54 -2.40
C PRO A 6 -17.37 -30.23 -1.61
N THR A 7 -16.36 -29.90 -0.82
CA THR A 7 -16.29 -28.66 -0.04
C THR A 7 -16.15 -27.44 -0.95
N VAL A 8 -15.26 -27.53 -1.95
CA VAL A 8 -15.07 -26.47 -2.95
C VAL A 8 -16.36 -26.23 -3.74
N LEU A 9 -17.02 -27.31 -4.18
CA LEU A 9 -18.29 -27.20 -4.91
C LEU A 9 -19.37 -26.53 -4.07
N ARG A 10 -19.49 -26.88 -2.78
CA ARG A 10 -20.47 -26.24 -1.88
C ARG A 10 -20.22 -24.74 -1.74
N PHE A 11 -18.96 -24.31 -1.63
CA PHE A 11 -18.62 -22.89 -1.60
C PHE A 11 -18.98 -22.17 -2.90
N LEU A 12 -18.69 -22.78 -4.06
CA LEU A 12 -19.00 -22.18 -5.35
C LEU A 12 -20.51 -22.06 -5.58
N LEU A 13 -21.29 -23.06 -5.17
CA LEU A 13 -22.76 -23.01 -5.25
C LEU A 13 -23.32 -21.90 -4.35
N THR A 14 -22.85 -21.78 -3.11
CA THR A 14 -23.27 -20.67 -2.23
C THR A 14 -22.89 -19.30 -2.81
N LEU A 15 -21.68 -19.15 -3.35
CA LEU A 15 -21.28 -17.89 -3.98
C LEU A 15 -22.05 -17.60 -5.27
N GLU A 16 -22.55 -18.62 -5.98
CA GLU A 16 -23.41 -18.48 -7.16
C GLU A 16 -24.82 -18.06 -6.76
N GLU A 17 -25.38 -18.68 -5.72
CA GLU A 17 -26.66 -18.30 -5.11
C GLU A 17 -26.64 -16.84 -4.62
N GLU A 18 -25.54 -16.42 -3.98
CA GLU A 18 -25.32 -15.03 -3.56
C GLU A 18 -24.91 -14.11 -4.72
N GLY A 19 -24.68 -14.64 -5.92
CA GLY A 19 -24.38 -13.89 -7.13
C GLY A 19 -22.97 -13.33 -7.24
N TYR A 20 -22.03 -13.73 -6.38
CA TYR A 20 -20.61 -13.35 -6.45
C TYR A 20 -19.82 -14.10 -7.52
N VAL A 21 -20.25 -15.33 -7.85
CA VAL A 21 -19.71 -16.10 -8.97
C VAL A 21 -20.82 -16.51 -9.92
N ALA A 22 -20.45 -16.86 -11.16
CA ALA A 22 -21.35 -17.45 -12.13
C ALA A 22 -20.68 -18.65 -12.78
N ARG A 23 -21.46 -19.69 -13.06
CA ARG A 23 -20.98 -20.85 -13.82
C ARG A 23 -21.04 -20.60 -15.32
N GLU A 24 -19.91 -20.78 -16.00
CA GLU A 24 -19.77 -20.74 -17.45
C GLU A 24 -19.29 -22.10 -17.96
N ALA A 25 -20.23 -22.92 -18.45
CA ALA A 25 -19.98 -24.30 -18.83
C ALA A 25 -19.25 -25.10 -17.72
N ASN A 26 -17.97 -25.40 -17.92
CA ASN A 26 -17.13 -26.14 -16.96
C ASN A 26 -16.21 -25.22 -16.12
N GLN A 27 -16.42 -23.91 -16.16
CA GLN A 27 -15.62 -22.92 -15.44
C GLN A 27 -16.51 -22.04 -14.57
N TRP A 28 -15.87 -21.35 -13.62
CA TRP A 28 -16.50 -20.38 -12.74
C TRP A 28 -15.81 -19.04 -12.97
N ARG A 29 -16.58 -17.95 -13.00
CA ARG A 29 -16.03 -16.59 -13.01
C ARG A 29 -16.61 -15.75 -11.89
N LEU A 30 -15.86 -14.73 -11.48
CA LEU A 30 -16.40 -13.66 -10.64
C LEU A 30 -17.45 -12.87 -11.41
N THR A 31 -18.44 -12.35 -10.70
CA THR A 31 -19.36 -11.34 -11.22
C THR A 31 -18.94 -9.95 -10.72
N THR A 32 -19.59 -8.90 -11.22
CA THR A 32 -19.39 -7.52 -10.73
C THR A 32 -19.85 -7.33 -9.29
N ARG A 33 -20.63 -8.25 -8.71
CA ARG A 33 -21.05 -8.18 -7.30
C ARG A 33 -19.87 -8.20 -6.34
N VAL A 34 -18.74 -8.78 -6.74
CA VAL A 34 -17.49 -8.76 -5.95
C VAL A 34 -17.01 -7.33 -5.64
N PHE A 35 -17.41 -6.34 -6.44
CA PHE A 35 -17.09 -4.94 -6.17
C PHE A 35 -17.71 -4.42 -4.87
N GLU A 36 -18.86 -4.93 -4.43
CA GLU A 36 -19.47 -4.54 -3.15
C GLU A 36 -18.52 -4.85 -1.97
N ILE A 37 -17.90 -6.03 -1.99
CA ILE A 37 -16.87 -6.42 -1.02
C ILE A 37 -15.64 -5.52 -1.16
N GLY A 38 -15.19 -5.26 -2.39
CA GLY A 38 -14.04 -4.40 -2.66
C GLY A 38 -14.23 -2.96 -2.17
N PHE A 39 -15.40 -2.37 -2.42
CA PHE A 39 -15.73 -1.02 -1.96
C PHE A 39 -15.86 -0.96 -0.44
N ALA A 40 -16.57 -1.90 0.18
CA ALA A 40 -16.66 -1.98 1.64
C ALA A 40 -15.27 -2.11 2.28
N ALA A 41 -14.39 -2.96 1.71
CA ALA A 41 -13.02 -3.09 2.16
C ALA A 41 -12.25 -1.76 2.02
N MET A 42 -12.37 -1.06 0.89
CA MET A 42 -11.71 0.24 0.68
C MET A 42 -12.19 1.32 1.65
N GLU A 43 -13.50 1.36 1.95
CA GLU A 43 -14.06 2.27 2.95
C GLU A 43 -13.47 2.00 4.34
N SER A 44 -13.32 0.72 4.72
CA SER A 44 -12.72 0.33 6.00
C SER A 44 -11.21 0.57 6.11
N LEU A 45 -10.50 0.90 5.01
CA LEU A 45 -9.06 1.17 5.06
C LEU A 45 -8.73 2.44 5.87
N GLY A 46 -9.70 3.32 6.08
CA GLY A 46 -9.50 4.59 6.79
C GLY A 46 -8.62 5.60 6.03
N VAL A 47 -8.36 5.35 4.74
CA VAL A 47 -7.58 6.24 3.86
C VAL A 47 -8.51 7.31 3.30
N THR A 48 -8.83 8.29 4.14
CA THR A 48 -9.69 9.43 3.80
C THR A 48 -8.97 10.41 2.84
N GLU A 49 -9.72 11.39 2.32
CA GLU A 49 -9.15 12.49 1.53
C GLU A 49 -8.04 13.22 2.30
N ALA A 50 -8.21 13.45 3.60
CA ALA A 50 -7.18 14.05 4.46
C ALA A 50 -5.90 13.21 4.53
N VAL A 51 -6.00 11.87 4.58
CA VAL A 51 -4.81 11.00 4.50
C VAL A 51 -4.16 11.13 3.12
N GLN A 52 -4.95 11.14 2.04
CA GLN A 52 -4.43 11.31 0.68
C GLN A 52 -3.73 12.65 0.47
N GLU A 53 -4.23 13.74 1.06
CA GLU A 53 -3.57 15.05 1.04
C GLU A 53 -2.17 15.00 1.65
N HIS A 54 -1.98 14.28 2.77
CA HIS A 54 -0.66 14.12 3.38
C HIS A 54 0.28 13.31 2.49
N LEU A 55 -0.22 12.25 1.84
CA LEU A 55 0.56 11.50 0.86
C LEU A 55 0.95 12.39 -0.33
N GLN A 56 0.02 13.21 -0.82
CA GLN A 56 0.27 14.12 -1.93
C GLN A 56 1.31 15.19 -1.57
N GLN A 57 1.24 15.77 -0.37
CA GLN A 57 2.25 16.71 0.13
C GLN A 57 3.64 16.09 0.16
N LEU A 58 3.78 14.86 0.69
CA LEU A 58 5.06 14.15 0.67
C LEU A 58 5.57 13.90 -0.75
N ALA A 59 4.67 13.45 -1.64
CA ALA A 59 5.00 13.20 -3.03
C ALA A 59 5.54 14.48 -3.70
N ASP A 60 4.86 15.60 -3.52
CA ASP A 60 5.24 16.89 -4.12
C ASP A 60 6.54 17.43 -3.54
N VAL A 61 6.73 17.40 -2.21
CA VAL A 61 7.96 17.88 -1.56
C VAL A 61 9.19 17.12 -2.03
N TYR A 62 9.08 15.80 -2.21
CA TYR A 62 10.22 14.95 -2.58
C TYR A 62 10.27 14.60 -4.06
N SER A 63 9.43 15.24 -4.88
CA SER A 63 9.31 14.97 -6.32
C SER A 63 9.25 13.48 -6.62
N GLY A 64 8.41 12.76 -5.86
CA GLY A 64 8.41 11.31 -5.79
C GLY A 64 7.01 10.71 -5.75
N THR A 65 6.96 9.46 -5.32
CA THR A 65 5.73 8.71 -5.09
C THR A 65 5.65 8.29 -3.64
N ALA A 66 4.62 8.76 -2.93
CA ALA A 66 4.33 8.35 -1.57
C ALA A 66 3.40 7.12 -1.58
N ASN A 67 3.71 6.12 -0.77
CA ASN A 67 2.91 4.90 -0.61
C ASN A 67 2.66 4.63 0.88
N LEU A 68 1.41 4.37 1.22
CA LEU A 68 0.99 3.79 2.48
C LEU A 68 0.73 2.30 2.26
N GLY A 69 1.44 1.46 3.00
CA GLY A 69 1.39 0.01 2.90
C GLY A 69 0.78 -0.63 4.13
N GLU A 70 0.11 -1.77 3.95
CA GLU A 70 -0.37 -2.65 5.01
C GLU A 70 0.22 -4.06 4.83
N ILE A 71 0.49 -4.74 5.94
CA ILE A 71 1.04 -6.09 5.90
C ILE A 71 0.19 -7.03 5.05
N ASN A 72 0.86 -7.81 4.20
CA ASN A 72 0.24 -8.80 3.34
C ASN A 72 1.06 -10.11 3.41
N PRO A 73 0.44 -11.30 3.29
CA PRO A 73 1.19 -12.56 3.30
C PRO A 73 2.34 -12.64 2.28
N GLU A 74 2.23 -11.92 1.16
CA GLU A 74 3.23 -11.88 0.09
C GLU A 74 4.17 -10.65 0.20
N GLY A 75 4.07 -9.85 1.26
CA GLY A 75 4.90 -8.68 1.52
C GLY A 75 4.09 -7.51 2.09
N VAL A 76 3.81 -6.51 1.26
CA VAL A 76 3.01 -5.32 1.65
C VAL A 76 2.06 -4.93 0.54
N ILE A 77 0.78 -4.71 0.88
CA ILE A 77 -0.22 -4.20 -0.05
C ILE A 77 -0.32 -2.68 0.06
N ILE A 78 -0.33 -1.98 -1.08
CA ILE A 78 -0.49 -0.52 -1.11
C ILE A 78 -1.96 -0.18 -0.86
N VAL A 79 -2.23 0.55 0.21
CA VAL A 79 -3.60 0.98 0.61
C VAL A 79 -3.83 2.47 0.36
N GLY A 80 -2.77 3.27 0.24
CA GLY A 80 -2.82 4.68 -0.15
C GLY A 80 -1.62 5.05 -1.02
N ARG A 81 -1.80 5.92 -2.01
CA ARG A 81 -0.76 6.29 -2.95
C ARG A 81 -0.98 7.67 -3.54
N ALA A 82 0.08 8.46 -3.59
CA ALA A 82 0.10 9.75 -4.27
C ALA A 82 1.41 9.93 -5.06
N MET A 83 1.34 10.69 -6.15
CA MET A 83 2.46 10.84 -7.08
C MET A 83 2.60 12.28 -7.55
N ALA A 84 3.81 12.81 -7.42
CA ALA A 84 4.16 14.14 -7.89
C ALA A 84 3.88 14.27 -9.40
N PRO A 85 3.44 15.45 -9.89
CA PRO A 85 3.25 15.68 -11.32
C PRO A 85 4.49 15.39 -12.17
N ALA A 86 5.70 15.60 -11.63
CA ALA A 86 6.96 15.34 -12.32
C ALA A 86 7.18 13.83 -12.59
N GLU A 87 6.84 12.96 -11.63
CA GLU A 87 6.97 11.51 -11.77
C GLU A 87 6.03 10.94 -12.83
N ARG A 88 4.81 11.48 -12.96
CA ARG A 88 3.82 11.03 -13.95
C ARG A 88 4.31 11.17 -15.40
N ARG A 89 5.29 12.04 -15.64
CA ARG A 89 5.84 12.35 -16.97
C ARG A 89 7.11 11.56 -17.29
N ARG A 90 7.62 10.75 -16.35
CA ARG A 90 8.80 9.92 -16.60
C ARG A 90 8.47 8.79 -17.58
N LEU A 91 9.47 8.38 -18.37
CA LEU A 91 9.33 7.27 -19.32
C LEU A 91 9.28 5.90 -18.61
N VAL A 92 9.89 5.80 -17.42
CA VAL A 92 9.87 4.61 -16.58
C VAL A 92 8.99 4.92 -15.36
N VAL A 93 7.72 4.53 -15.45
CA VAL A 93 6.77 4.57 -14.33
C VAL A 93 6.52 3.14 -13.90
N MET A 94 6.78 2.80 -12.64
CA MET A 94 6.30 1.52 -12.11
C MET A 94 4.77 1.55 -12.09
N ASN A 95 4.12 0.57 -12.73
CA ASN A 95 2.67 0.42 -12.81
C ASN A 95 2.05 -0.05 -11.48
N LEU A 96 2.38 0.63 -10.39
CA LEU A 96 1.86 0.38 -9.05
C LEU A 96 0.63 1.26 -8.81
N ARG A 97 -0.37 0.67 -8.16
CA ARG A 97 -1.64 1.29 -7.79
C ARG A 97 -2.04 0.86 -6.38
N VAL A 98 -3.08 1.47 -5.82
CA VAL A 98 -3.75 0.91 -4.64
C VAL A 98 -4.20 -0.52 -4.98
N GLY A 99 -3.93 -1.46 -4.06
CA GLY A 99 -4.11 -2.90 -4.25
C GLY A 99 -2.91 -3.64 -4.85
N SER A 100 -1.87 -2.95 -5.35
CA SER A 100 -0.62 -3.61 -5.74
C SER A 100 0.11 -4.17 -4.52
N VAL A 101 0.62 -5.40 -4.63
CA VAL A 101 1.46 -6.03 -3.61
C VAL A 101 2.92 -5.89 -3.99
N LEU A 102 3.74 -5.39 -3.06
CA LEU A 102 5.19 -5.35 -3.18
C LEU A 102 5.80 -6.52 -2.39
N PRO A 103 6.91 -7.09 -2.88
CA PRO A 103 7.54 -8.25 -2.25
C PRO A 103 8.15 -7.90 -0.87
N PRO A 104 8.47 -8.90 -0.03
CA PRO A 104 8.99 -8.69 1.33
C PRO A 104 10.32 -7.92 1.39
N GLY A 105 11.12 -7.98 0.31
CA GLY A 105 12.37 -7.24 0.20
C GLY A 105 12.21 -5.76 -0.15
N SER A 106 10.99 -5.25 -0.39
CA SER A 106 10.77 -3.82 -0.66
C SER A 106 10.94 -2.98 0.60
N ALA A 107 11.40 -1.73 0.47
CA ALA A 107 11.53 -0.81 1.63
C ALA A 107 10.21 -0.72 2.42
N LEU A 108 9.08 -0.57 1.73
CA LEU A 108 7.77 -0.48 2.38
C LEU A 108 7.44 -1.73 3.22
N ALA A 109 7.81 -2.94 2.75
CA ALA A 109 7.61 -4.17 3.51
C ALA A 109 8.60 -4.32 4.67
N MET A 110 9.88 -4.02 4.45
CA MET A 110 10.91 -4.11 5.50
C MET A 110 10.59 -3.18 6.67
N ALA A 111 10.07 -1.98 6.41
CA ALA A 111 9.67 -1.03 7.43
C ALA A 111 8.62 -1.58 8.41
N LEU A 112 7.73 -2.50 7.99
CA LEU A 112 6.69 -3.08 8.85
C LEU A 112 7.28 -3.87 10.04
N ALA A 113 8.49 -4.42 9.89
CA ALA A 113 9.16 -5.19 10.92
C ALA A 113 10.03 -4.34 11.86
N LEU A 114 10.13 -3.03 11.61
CA LEU A 114 10.98 -2.12 12.37
C LEU A 114 10.20 -1.46 13.51
N PRO A 115 10.88 -1.09 14.61
CA PRO A 115 10.26 -0.29 15.66
C PRO A 115 10.03 1.16 15.18
N VAL A 116 9.04 1.83 15.79
CA VAL A 116 8.77 3.25 15.52
C VAL A 116 10.01 4.09 15.83
N GLY A 117 10.45 4.89 14.85
CA GLY A 117 11.68 5.69 14.93
C GLY A 117 12.81 5.15 14.05
N GLU A 118 12.74 3.89 13.65
CA GLU A 118 13.64 3.29 12.65
C GLU A 118 13.06 3.43 11.24
N TRP A 119 13.88 3.15 10.23
CA TRP A 119 13.50 3.21 8.83
C TRP A 119 14.24 2.18 8.00
N SER A 120 13.72 1.94 6.80
CA SER A 120 14.33 1.08 5.79
C SER A 120 14.60 1.87 4.51
N GLU A 121 15.63 1.47 3.79
CA GLU A 121 16.01 2.04 2.49
C GLU A 121 16.20 0.91 1.47
N LEU A 122 15.89 1.18 0.21
CA LEU A 122 16.17 0.27 -0.89
C LEU A 122 16.42 1.03 -2.19
N GLU A 123 17.53 0.69 -2.83
CA GLU A 123 17.92 1.21 -4.14
C GLU A 123 17.36 0.35 -5.27
N TYR A 124 16.94 1.02 -6.34
CA TYR A 124 16.58 0.44 -7.62
C TYR A 124 17.46 1.07 -8.71
N PRO A 125 18.70 0.57 -8.91
CA PRO A 125 19.67 1.19 -9.81
C PRO A 125 19.19 1.26 -11.26
N GLU A 126 18.48 0.22 -11.72
CA GLU A 126 17.96 0.14 -13.10
C GLU A 126 16.93 1.24 -13.43
N SER A 127 16.22 1.74 -12.41
CA SER A 127 15.24 2.83 -12.57
C SER A 127 15.74 4.17 -11.98
N ASN A 128 16.98 4.24 -11.50
CA ASN A 128 17.55 5.39 -10.80
C ASN A 128 16.67 5.86 -9.62
N GLN A 129 16.11 4.92 -8.85
CA GLN A 129 15.22 5.24 -7.73
C GLN A 129 15.80 4.80 -6.38
N MET A 130 15.49 5.59 -5.35
CA MET A 130 15.69 5.27 -3.94
C MET A 130 14.32 5.26 -3.27
N SER A 131 14.05 4.25 -2.46
CA SER A 131 12.85 4.16 -1.63
C SER A 131 13.22 4.17 -0.16
N ILE A 132 12.58 5.07 0.61
CA ILE A 132 12.74 5.20 2.05
C ILE A 132 11.37 4.96 2.68
N ALA A 133 11.29 4.14 3.72
CA ALA A 133 10.03 3.85 4.41
C ALA A 133 10.19 3.75 5.93
N VAL A 134 9.13 4.10 6.65
CA VAL A 134 9.05 4.08 8.11
C VAL A 134 7.79 3.32 8.55
N PRO A 135 7.82 2.60 9.69
CA PRO A 135 6.61 2.05 10.29
C PRO A 135 5.70 3.17 10.80
N LEU A 136 4.39 2.94 10.75
CA LEU A 136 3.43 3.77 11.48
C LEU A 136 3.32 3.27 12.93
N PRO A 137 3.03 4.17 13.90
CA PRO A 137 2.52 3.75 15.20
C PRO A 137 1.28 2.86 15.05
N ALA A 138 1.17 1.83 15.90
CA ALA A 138 0.14 0.82 15.81
C ALA A 138 -1.28 1.43 15.82
N VAL A 139 -2.14 0.95 14.91
CA VAL A 139 -3.56 1.33 14.81
C VAL A 139 -4.40 0.07 14.99
N GLY A 140 -4.84 -0.19 16.22
CA GLY A 140 -5.51 -1.44 16.57
C GLY A 140 -4.62 -2.66 16.25
N SER A 141 -5.12 -3.59 15.44
CA SER A 141 -4.36 -4.76 14.97
C SER A 141 -3.62 -4.54 13.64
N ARG A 142 -3.73 -3.35 13.03
CA ARG A 142 -3.17 -3.07 11.71
C ARG A 142 -1.70 -2.71 11.80
N GLN A 143 -0.89 -3.31 10.93
CA GLN A 143 0.52 -2.99 10.75
C GLN A 143 0.69 -2.24 9.44
N LEU A 144 1.12 -0.99 9.54
CA LEU A 144 1.20 -0.07 8.41
C LEU A 144 2.61 0.51 8.29
N SER A 145 3.01 0.85 7.07
CA SER A 145 4.24 1.58 6.76
C SER A 145 3.99 2.70 5.77
N LEU A 146 4.79 3.77 5.85
CA LEU A 146 4.73 4.92 4.95
C LEU A 146 6.08 5.08 4.29
N GLY A 147 6.11 5.17 2.97
CA GLY A 147 7.35 5.36 2.22
C GLY A 147 7.24 6.36 1.10
N ILE A 148 8.40 6.89 0.71
CA ILE A 148 8.61 7.75 -0.44
C ILE A 148 9.63 7.10 -1.37
N SER A 149 9.30 7.03 -2.65
CA SER A 149 10.23 6.64 -3.71
C SER A 149 10.52 7.88 -4.57
N THR A 150 11.80 8.24 -4.71
CA THR A 150 12.26 9.38 -5.52
C THR A 150 13.53 9.00 -6.26
N SER A 151 14.08 9.89 -7.10
CA SER A 151 15.34 9.60 -7.78
C SER A 151 16.53 9.53 -6.83
N MET A 152 17.52 8.68 -7.10
CA MET A 152 18.70 8.54 -6.23
C MET A 152 19.44 9.88 -6.02
N GLY A 153 19.46 10.77 -7.02
CA GLY A 153 20.06 12.11 -6.90
C GLY A 153 19.33 13.03 -5.91
N GLU A 154 18.04 12.82 -5.68
CA GLU A 154 17.24 13.57 -4.71
C GLU A 154 17.42 13.01 -3.28
N ALA A 155 17.79 11.73 -3.15
CA ALA A 155 17.85 11.00 -1.89
C ALA A 155 19.30 10.74 -1.45
N THR A 156 20.07 11.81 -1.23
CA THR A 156 21.43 11.67 -0.69
C THR A 156 21.39 11.17 0.77
N PRO A 157 22.42 10.44 1.26
CA PRO A 157 22.40 9.91 2.62
C PRO A 157 22.21 10.96 3.73
N ALA A 158 22.73 12.18 3.53
CA ALA A 158 22.53 13.30 4.46
C ALA A 158 21.06 13.75 4.45
N ARG A 159 20.49 13.96 3.26
CA ARG A 159 19.09 14.39 3.11
C ARG A 159 18.10 13.34 3.61
N ILE A 160 18.37 12.06 3.37
CA ILE A 160 17.56 10.97 3.94
C ILE A 160 17.48 11.10 5.45
N ARG A 161 18.64 11.18 6.13
CA ARG A 161 18.72 11.19 7.60
C ARG A 161 18.20 12.48 8.22
N GLU A 162 18.52 13.63 7.64
CA GLU A 162 18.29 14.94 8.25
C GLU A 162 16.94 15.56 7.87
N GLU A 163 16.38 15.17 6.72
CA GLU A 163 15.16 15.77 6.17
C GLU A 163 14.05 14.74 5.94
N MET A 164 14.30 13.72 5.12
CA MET A 164 13.25 12.83 4.62
C MET A 164 12.69 11.91 5.70
N VAL A 165 13.54 11.21 6.45
CA VAL A 165 13.11 10.31 7.52
C VAL A 165 12.34 11.06 8.61
N PRO A 166 12.82 12.20 9.15
CA PRO A 166 12.04 12.98 10.11
C PRO A 166 10.69 13.43 9.57
N ALA A 167 10.60 13.81 8.28
CA ALA A 167 9.33 14.20 7.67
C ALA A 167 8.37 13.01 7.51
N LEU A 168 8.86 11.86 7.05
CA LEU A 168 8.09 10.63 6.96
C LEU A 168 7.57 10.18 8.32
N GLN A 169 8.38 10.25 9.38
CA GLN A 169 7.97 9.89 10.74
C GLN A 169 6.87 10.81 11.28
N ARG A 170 6.97 12.13 11.06
CA ARG A 170 5.91 13.09 11.42
C ARG A 170 4.62 12.82 10.66
N ALA A 171 4.71 12.54 9.36
CA ALA A 171 3.58 12.19 8.53
C ALA A 171 2.95 10.86 8.97
N ALA A 172 3.75 9.83 9.24
CA ALA A 172 3.31 8.53 9.75
C ALA A 172 2.55 8.65 11.07
N GLY A 173 3.04 9.45 12.01
CA GLY A 173 2.33 9.72 13.27
C GLY A 173 0.98 10.45 13.06
N THR A 174 0.89 11.33 12.07
CA THR A 174 -0.34 12.06 11.73
C THR A 174 -1.35 11.16 11.03
N VAL A 175 -0.91 10.43 10.01
CA VAL A 175 -1.70 9.45 9.25
C VAL A 175 -2.21 8.34 10.16
N SER A 176 -1.37 7.80 11.05
CA SER A 176 -1.76 6.77 12.03
C SER A 176 -2.95 7.24 12.90
N ARG A 177 -2.90 8.47 13.42
CA ARG A 177 -4.03 9.05 14.18
C ARG A 177 -5.28 9.21 13.33
N MET A 178 -5.16 9.67 12.09
CA MET A 178 -6.31 9.85 11.19
C MET A 178 -6.99 8.51 10.87
N ILE A 179 -6.22 7.48 10.56
CA ILE A 179 -6.73 6.14 10.28
C ILE A 179 -7.39 5.55 11.52
N GLY A 180 -6.79 5.73 12.71
CA GLY A 180 -7.39 5.25 13.98
C GLY A 180 -8.67 5.97 14.40
N LEU A 181 -8.97 7.12 13.81
CA LEU A 181 -10.20 7.90 14.06
C LEU A 181 -11.27 7.67 12.98
N ALA A 182 -10.95 7.01 11.87
CA ALA A 182 -11.91 6.70 10.82
C ALA A 182 -12.93 5.67 11.34
N PRO A 183 -14.23 5.83 11.00
CA PRO A 183 -15.22 4.81 11.33
C PRO A 183 -14.84 3.47 10.66
N ALA A 184 -14.93 2.40 11.44
CA ALA A 184 -14.68 1.03 10.99
C ALA A 184 -15.84 0.48 10.14
#